data_AF-A0A800A1H8-F1
#
_entry.id   AF-A0A800A1H8-F1
#
_cell.length_a   1.000
_cell.length_b   1.000
_cell.length_c   1.000
_cell.angle_alpha   90.00
_cell.angle_beta   90.00
_cell.angle_gamma   90.00
#
_symmetry.space_group_name_H-M   'P 1'
#
loop_
_entity.id
_entity.type
_entity.pdbx_description
1 polymer ?
#
loop_
_entity_poly.entity_id
_entity_poly.type
_entity_poly.pdbx_seq_one_letter_code
_entity_poly.pdbx_strand_id
1 'polypeptide(L)' 'NPTKEASMAKLFASEVAVEVAREAIQIHGGYGCTRDFPVGRYLRDALAYTIGEGTSEIQRIIIGKQIGL' A
#
# COMPACT_ATOMS: atom_id res chain seq x y z
N ASN A 1 -6.84 20.84 -10.97
CA ASN A 1 -7.11 20.31 -9.62
C ASN A 1 -6.32 19.02 -9.47
N PRO A 2 -5.25 18.97 -8.66
CA PRO A 2 -4.36 17.80 -8.57
C PRO A 2 -4.93 16.64 -7.74
N THR A 3 -6.12 16.79 -7.15
CA THR A 3 -6.73 15.78 -6.25
C THR A 3 -6.84 14.40 -6.90
N LYS A 4 -7.25 14.32 -8.18
CA LYS A 4 -7.40 13.04 -8.88
C LYS A 4 -6.05 12.32 -8.99
N GLU A 5 -5.04 13.00 -9.50
CA GLU A 5 -3.70 12.45 -9.70
C GLU A 5 -3.05 12.06 -8.37
N ALA A 6 -3.21 12.89 -7.32
CA ALA A 6 -2.71 12.60 -5.98
C ALA A 6 -3.38 11.36 -5.36
N SER A 7 -4.71 11.23 -5.48
CA SER A 7 -5.44 10.06 -4.98
C SER A 7 -5.06 8.78 -5.75
N MET A 8 -4.90 8.86 -7.07
CA MET A 8 -4.40 7.74 -7.89
C MET A 8 -3.00 7.32 -7.46
N ALA A 9 -2.08 8.28 -7.27
CA ALA A 9 -0.71 8.02 -6.86
C ALA A 9 -0.63 7.38 -5.47
N LYS A 10 -1.36 7.93 -4.48
CA LYS A 10 -1.39 7.37 -3.12
C LYS A 10 -1.95 5.96 -3.13
N LEU A 11 -3.08 5.73 -3.80
CA LEU A 11 -3.70 4.41 -3.89
C LEU A 11 -2.72 3.40 -4.47
N PHE A 12 -2.18 3.68 -5.65
CA PHE A 12 -1.24 2.78 -6.33
C PHE A 12 0.00 2.50 -5.49
N ALA A 13 0.69 3.53 -5.02
CA ALA A 13 1.93 3.36 -4.27
C ALA A 13 1.71 2.58 -2.95
N SER A 14 0.59 2.79 -2.27
CA SER A 14 0.27 2.09 -1.02
C SER A 14 0.00 0.60 -1.23
N GLU A 15 -0.78 0.23 -2.26
CA GLU A 15 -1.09 -1.18 -2.56
C GLU A 15 0.17 -1.92 -3.03
N VAL A 16 0.97 -1.30 -3.90
CA VAL A 16 2.25 -1.86 -4.38
C VAL A 16 3.24 -2.08 -3.23
N ALA A 17 3.32 -1.15 -2.27
CA ALA A 17 4.20 -1.31 -1.12
C ALA A 17 3.86 -2.56 -0.30
N VAL A 18 2.56 -2.84 -0.10
CA VAL A 18 2.09 -4.04 0.60
C VAL A 18 2.39 -5.31 -0.20
N GLU A 19 2.12 -5.29 -1.51
CA GLU A 19 2.39 -6.41 -2.41
C GLU A 19 3.87 -6.79 -2.42
N VAL A 20 4.76 -5.83 -2.70
CA VAL A 20 6.21 -6.08 -2.78
C VAL A 20 6.78 -6.52 -1.42
N ALA A 21 6.33 -5.93 -0.31
CA ALA A 21 6.77 -6.36 1.01
C ALA A 21 6.34 -7.80 1.33
N ARG A 22 5.15 -8.21 0.89
CA ARG A 22 4.67 -9.58 1.02
C ARG A 22 5.47 -10.55 0.15
N GLU A 23 5.76 -10.19 -1.09
CA GLU A 23 6.62 -10.98 -1.97
C GLU A 23 8.03 -11.15 -1.39
N ALA A 24 8.58 -10.09 -0.80
CA ALA A 24 9.88 -10.15 -0.14
C ALA A 24 9.91 -11.20 0.98
N ILE A 25 8.85 -11.27 1.81
CA ILE A 25 8.70 -12.33 2.82
C ILE A 25 8.67 -13.71 2.16
N GLN A 26 7.88 -13.88 1.11
CA GLN A 26 7.75 -15.16 0.40
C GLN A 26 9.08 -15.63 -0.20
N ILE A 27 9.87 -14.73 -0.80
CA ILE A 27 11.20 -15.00 -1.36
C ILE A 27 12.17 -15.48 -0.27
N HIS A 28 12.12 -14.88 0.92
CA HIS A 28 12.94 -15.30 2.06
C HIS A 28 12.44 -16.59 2.74
N GLY A 29 11.28 -17.12 2.33
CA GLY A 29 10.66 -18.30 2.92
C GLY A 29 10.42 -18.15 4.42
N GLY A 30 10.67 -19.21 5.19
CA GLY A 30 10.48 -19.19 6.65
C GLY A 30 11.30 -18.10 7.36
N TYR A 31 12.49 -17.78 6.85
CA TYR A 31 13.31 -16.69 7.39
C TYR A 31 12.67 -15.32 7.22
N GLY A 32 11.85 -15.11 6.18
CA GLY A 32 11.09 -13.87 5.98
C GLY A 32 10.05 -13.60 7.07
N CYS A 33 9.62 -14.64 7.80
CA CYS A 33 8.70 -14.54 8.92
C CYS A 33 9.41 -14.32 10.27
N THR A 34 10.73 -14.47 10.32
CA THR A 34 11.53 -14.23 11.53
C THR A 34 11.90 -12.75 11.68
N ARG A 35 12.64 -12.42 12.74
CA ARG A 35 13.21 -11.07 12.92
C ARG A 35 14.65 -10.95 12.40
N ASP A 36 15.20 -12.02 11.83
CA ASP A 36 16.57 -12.04 11.30
C ASP A 36 16.70 -11.19 10.03
N PHE A 37 15.60 -11.03 9.29
CA PHE A 37 15.50 -10.16 8.12
C PHE A 37 14.42 -9.09 8.31
N PRO A 38 14.62 -7.87 7.78
CA PRO A 38 13.71 -6.76 8.01
C PRO A 38 12.40 -6.85 7.20
N VAL A 39 12.28 -7.79 6.26
CA VAL A 39 11.13 -7.90 5.33
C VAL A 39 9.78 -8.02 6.05
N GLY A 40 9.73 -8.75 7.17
CA GLY A 40 8.52 -8.82 8.00
C GLY A 40 8.15 -7.47 8.63
N ARG A 41 9.13 -6.62 8.97
CA ARG A 41 8.88 -5.25 9.45
C ARG A 41 8.35 -4.37 8.33
N TYR A 42 8.93 -4.46 7.14
CA TYR A 42 8.47 -3.67 5.98
C TYR A 42 7.02 -3.93 5.62
N LEU A 43 6.55 -5.18 5.70
CA LEU A 43 5.12 -5.46 5.49
C LEU A 43 4.24 -4.76 6.54
N ARG A 44 4.63 -4.81 7.83
CA ARG A 44 3.87 -4.15 8.90
C ARG A 44 3.82 -2.63 8.71
N ASP A 45 4.94 -2.03 8.32
CA ASP A 45 5.02 -0.59 8.05
C ASP A 45 4.16 -0.23 6.81
N ALA A 46 4.22 -1.04 5.76
CA ALA A 46 3.47 -0.82 4.51
C ALA A 46 1.95 -0.85 4.70
N LEU A 47 1.44 -1.65 5.64
CA LEU A 47 0.01 -1.69 5.96
C LEU A 47 -0.53 -0.34 6.46
N ALA A 48 0.30 0.51 7.06
CA ALA A 48 -0.13 1.84 7.46
C ALA A 48 -0.49 2.72 6.26
N TYR A 49 0.15 2.51 5.10
CA TYR A 49 -0.07 3.32 3.91
C TYR A 49 -1.45 3.10 3.28
N THR A 50 -2.06 1.93 3.43
CA THR A 50 -3.42 1.67 2.92
C THR A 50 -4.51 2.24 3.82
N ILE A 51 -4.16 2.73 5.01
CA ILE A 51 -5.09 3.25 6.03
C ILE A 51 -4.94 4.76 6.20
N GLY A 52 -3.70 5.23 6.39
CA GLY A 52 -3.36 6.64 6.63
C GLY A 52 -3.72 7.55 5.45
N GLU A 53 -3.96 8.83 5.75
CA GLU A 53 -4.32 9.88 4.78
C GLU A 53 -5.52 9.53 3.88
N GLY A 54 -6.42 8.66 4.38
CA GLY A 54 -7.58 8.12 3.68
C GLY A 54 -7.33 6.72 3.15
N THR A 55 -8.20 5.78 3.52
CA THR A 55 -8.08 4.37 3.15
C THR A 55 -8.10 4.16 1.64
N SER A 56 -7.67 2.99 1.16
CA SER A 56 -7.74 2.64 -0.26
C SER A 56 -9.15 2.80 -0.85
N GLU A 57 -10.20 2.46 -0.11
CA GLU A 57 -11.60 2.69 -0.49
C GLU A 57 -11.93 4.17 -0.61
N ILE A 58 -11.46 5.00 0.33
CA ILE A 58 -11.66 6.44 0.27
C ILE A 58 -10.97 7.04 -0.95
N GLN A 59 -9.75 6.61 -1.26
CA GLN A 59 -9.07 7.07 -2.49
C GLN A 59 -9.86 6.67 -3.74
N ARG A 60 -10.38 5.44 -3.81
CA ARG A 60 -11.25 5.00 -4.91
C ARG A 60 -12.52 5.86 -5.03
N ILE A 61 -13.16 6.21 -3.91
CA ILE A 61 -14.33 7.10 -3.90
C ILE A 61 -13.96 8.51 -4.41
N ILE A 62 -12.83 9.07 -3.98
CA ILE A 62 -12.36 10.38 -4.45
C ILE A 62 -12.13 10.34 -5.96
N ILE A 63 -11.43 9.32 -6.46
CA ILE A 63 -11.17 9.12 -7.89
C ILE A 63 -12.49 9.02 -8.66
N GLY A 64 -13.45 8.21 -8.19
CA GLY A 64 -14.77 8.05 -8.80
C GLY A 64 -15.48 9.39 -8.98
N LYS A 65 -15.55 10.20 -7.91
CA LYS A 65 -16.12 11.55 -7.95
C LYS A 65 -15.42 12.47 -8.96
N GLN A 66 -14.10 12.35 -9.11
CA GLN A 66 -13.33 13.16 -10.08
C GLN A 66 -13.57 12.76 -11.54
N ILE A 67 -14.09 11.55 -11.80
CA ILE A 67 -14.41 11.06 -13.16
C ILE A 67 -15.91 10.99 -13.44
N GLY A 68 -16.76 11.48 -12.54
CA GLY A 68 -18.21 11.55 -12.72
C GLY A 68 -18.98 10.28 -12.39
N LEU A 69 -18.40 9.38 -11.59
CA LEU A 69 -19.07 8.22 -10.99
C LEU A 69 -19.64 8.55 -9.59
#